data_AF-A0A6P2SSW4-F1
#
_entry.id   AF-A0A6P2SSW4-F1
#
_cell.length_a   1.000
_cell.length_b   1.000
_cell.length_c   1.000
_cell.angle_alpha   90.00
_cell.angle_beta   90.00
_cell.angle_gamma   90.00
#
_symmetry.space_group_name_H-M   'P 1'
#
loop_
_entity.id
_entity.type
_entity.pdbx_description
1 polymer ?
#
loop_
_entity_poly.entity_id
_entity_poly.type
_entity_poly.pdbx_seq_one_letter_code
_entity_poly.pdbx_strand_id
1 'polypeptide(L)' 'MEGTKQIAQRLVNAEEVFADTVQEITGCTRDEAFKALATMRKLKVVKLDAGIGRYTAKHGGFMEAGALRNAIAY' A
#
# COMPACT_ATOMS: atom_id res chain seq x y z
N MET A 1 17.26 -20.82 -3.33
CA MET A 1 16.15 -21.34 -4.16
C MET A 1 15.63 -20.21 -5.03
N GLU A 2 15.32 -20.48 -6.29
CA GLU A 2 14.94 -19.45 -7.27
C GLU A 2 13.53 -18.86 -7.01
N GLY A 3 12.60 -19.68 -6.50
CA GLY A 3 11.24 -19.25 -6.17
C GLY A 3 11.14 -18.23 -5.01
N THR A 4 12.08 -18.26 -4.05
CA THR A 4 12.06 -17.30 -2.92
C THR A 4 12.43 -15.88 -3.38
N LYS A 5 13.30 -15.75 -4.39
CA LYS A 5 13.64 -14.45 -5.00
C LYS A 5 12.44 -13.83 -5.72
N GLN A 6 11.64 -14.64 -6.40
CA GLN A 6 10.44 -14.16 -7.11
C GLN A 6 9.36 -13.67 -6.15
N ILE A 7 9.17 -14.33 -5.00
CA ILE A 7 8.23 -13.89 -3.98
C ILE A 7 8.68 -12.55 -3.37
N ALA A 8 9.96 -12.42 -3.02
CA ALA A 8 10.50 -11.17 -2.48
C ALA A 8 10.27 -9.98 -3.44
N GLN A 9 10.46 -10.17 -4.74
CA GLN A 9 10.19 -9.13 -5.73
C GLN A 9 8.71 -8.74 -5.78
N ARG A 10 7.79 -9.70 -5.66
CA ARG A 10 6.34 -9.42 -5.65
C ARG A 10 5.93 -8.61 -4.42
N LEU A 11 6.60 -8.79 -3.29
CA LEU A 11 6.35 -8.00 -2.08
C LEU A 11 6.75 -6.55 -2.31
N VAL A 12 7.95 -6.31 -2.83
CA VAL A 12 8.43 -4.96 -3.16
C VAL A 12 7.46 -4.31 -4.15
N ASN A 13 7.13 -5.00 -5.25
CA ASN A 13 6.19 -4.49 -6.24
C ASN A 13 4.82 -4.14 -5.64
N ALA A 14 4.35 -4.91 -4.64
CA ALA A 14 3.09 -4.63 -3.97
C ALA A 14 3.14 -3.31 -3.20
N GLU A 15 4.24 -3.06 -2.48
CA GLU A 15 4.43 -1.83 -1.72
C GLU A 15 4.56 -0.62 -2.67
N GLU A 16 5.34 -0.76 -3.75
CA GLU A 16 5.52 0.26 -4.78
C GLU A 16 4.20 0.66 -5.44
N VAL A 17 3.43 -0.31 -5.94
CA VAL A 17 2.15 -0.04 -6.62
C VAL A 17 1.15 0.62 -5.68
N PHE A 18 1.14 0.21 -4.40
CA PHE A 18 0.29 0.88 -3.42
C PHE A 18 0.73 2.32 -3.19
N ALA A 19 2.04 2.56 -3.03
CA ALA A 19 2.58 3.90 -2.84
C ALA A 19 2.27 4.81 -4.04
N ASP A 20 2.42 4.31 -5.27
CA ASP A 20 2.07 5.04 -6.49
C ASP A 20 0.59 5.41 -6.52
N THR A 21 -0.30 4.45 -6.19
CA THR A 21 -1.76 4.70 -6.12
C THR A 21 -2.10 5.79 -5.09
N VAL A 22 -1.44 5.78 -3.92
CA VAL A 22 -1.68 6.81 -2.89
C VAL A 22 -1.18 8.17 -3.36
N GLN A 23 -0.02 8.24 -4.02
CA GLN A 23 0.49 9.49 -4.60
C GLN A 23 -0.47 10.03 -5.66
N GLU A 24 -0.98 9.18 -6.56
CA GLU A 24 -1.95 9.57 -7.60
C GLU A 24 -3.24 10.15 -7.01
N ILE A 25 -3.77 9.55 -5.94
CA ILE A 25 -5.04 9.98 -5.33
C ILE A 25 -4.87 11.25 -4.48
N THR A 26 -3.74 11.39 -3.78
CA THR A 26 -3.58 12.42 -2.75
C THR A 26 -2.68 13.58 -3.16
N GLY A 27 -1.79 13.36 -4.13
CA GLY A 27 -0.71 14.28 -4.50
C GLY A 27 0.47 14.31 -3.52
N CYS A 28 0.55 13.36 -2.59
CA CYS A 28 1.60 13.32 -1.59
C CYS A 28 2.96 12.90 -2.15
N THR A 29 4.01 13.04 -1.35
CA THR A 29 5.32 12.49 -1.65
C THR A 29 5.33 10.96 -1.50
N ARG A 30 6.34 10.31 -2.09
CA ARG A 30 6.58 8.88 -1.95
C ARG A 30 6.70 8.45 -0.48
N ASP A 31 7.48 9.18 0.32
CA ASP A 31 7.67 8.87 1.74
C ASP A 31 6.35 8.93 2.52
N GLU A 32 5.49 9.90 2.20
CA GLU A 32 4.14 9.99 2.78
C GLU A 32 3.26 8.81 2.35
N ALA A 33 3.35 8.37 1.10
CA ALA A 33 2.60 7.21 0.62
C ALA A 33 3.02 5.92 1.34
N PHE A 34 4.32 5.74 1.61
CA PHE A 34 4.80 4.61 2.42
C PHE A 34 4.38 4.72 3.89
N LYS A 35 4.29 5.92 4.47
CA LYS A 35 3.66 6.13 5.79
C LYS A 35 2.20 5.69 5.78
N ALA A 36 1.45 6.07 4.75
CA ALA A 36 0.06 5.65 4.60
C ALA A 36 -0.05 4.12 4.54
N LEU A 37 0.79 3.45 3.76
CA LEU A 37 0.84 1.98 3.70
C LEU A 37 1.13 1.37 5.08
N ALA A 38 2.11 1.89 5.80
CA ALA A 38 2.46 1.41 7.14
C ALA A 38 1.29 1.55 8.12
N THR A 39 0.62 2.71 8.12
CA THR A 39 -0.57 2.95 8.93
C THR A 39 -1.72 2.02 8.56
N MET A 40 -2.03 1.91 7.26
CA MET A 40 -3.10 1.06 6.75
C MET A 40 -2.88 -0.42 7.09
N ARG A 41 -1.62 -0.88 7.05
CA ARG A 41 -1.23 -2.23 7.50
C ARG A 41 -1.38 -2.39 9.01
N LYS A 42 -0.92 -1.42 9.80
CA LYS A 42 -1.05 -1.41 11.27
C LYS A 42 -2.51 -1.50 11.71
N LEU A 43 -3.38 -0.73 11.06
CA LEU A 43 -4.83 -0.73 11.30
C LEU A 43 -5.54 -1.95 10.66
N LYS A 44 -4.81 -2.78 9.92
CA LYS A 44 -5.32 -3.99 9.25
C LYS A 44 -6.47 -3.68 8.28
N VAL A 45 -6.44 -2.52 7.62
CA VAL A 45 -7.46 -2.10 6.66
C VAL A 45 -7.08 -2.40 5.20
N VAL A 46 -5.82 -2.77 4.97
CA VAL A 46 -5.32 -3.35 3.71
C VAL A 46 -4.80 -4.77 3.95
N LYS A 47 -4.84 -5.60 2.91
CA LYS A 47 -4.30 -6.95 2.89
C LYS A 47 -3.37 -7.12 1.70
N LEU A 48 -2.23 -7.79 1.92
CA LEU A 48 -1.34 -8.20 0.85
C LEU A 48 -1.90 -9.45 0.16
N ASP A 49 -2.06 -9.39 -1.15
CA ASP A 49 -2.16 -10.54 -2.03
C ASP A 49 -0.76 -10.85 -2.60
N ALA A 50 -0.10 -11.85 -2.02
CA ALA A 50 1.23 -12.28 -2.42
C ALA A 50 1.25 -13.08 -3.74
N GLY A 51 0.09 -13.55 -4.20
CA GLY A 51 -0.04 -14.24 -5.49
C GLY A 51 0.17 -13.27 -6.65
N ILE A 52 -0.45 -12.10 -6.57
CA ILE A 52 -0.37 -11.06 -7.60
C ILE A 52 0.53 -9.87 -7.24
N GLY A 53 1.04 -9.81 -6.01
CA GLY A 53 1.91 -8.72 -5.55
C GLY A 53 1.18 -7.38 -5.48
N ARG A 54 0.04 -7.33 -4.78
CA ARG A 54 -0.74 -6.09 -4.56
C ARG A 54 -1.30 -5.99 -3.16
N TYR A 55 -1.46 -4.77 -2.67
CA TYR A 55 -2.29 -4.49 -1.50
C TYR A 55 -3.71 -4.14 -1.94
N THR A 56 -4.69 -4.75 -1.27
CA THR A 56 -6.11 -4.46 -1.47
C THR A 56 -6.73 -3.94 -0.17
N ALA A 57 -7.47 -2.85 -0.25
CA ALA A 57 -8.26 -2.36 0.87
C ALA A 57 -9.44 -3.31 1.17
N LYS A 58 -9.77 -3.48 2.46
CA LYS A 58 -10.94 -4.28 2.88
C LYS A 58 -12.26 -3.63 2.47
N HIS A 59 -12.28 -2.30 2.39
CA HIS A 59 -13.40 -1.50 1.96
C HIS A 59 -12.90 -0.36 1.06
N GLY A 60 -13.66 -0.04 0.01
CA GLY A 60 -13.29 1.02 -0.95
C GLY A 60 -13.08 2.39 -0.30
N GLY A 61 -13.80 2.70 0.78
CA GLY A 61 -13.66 3.96 1.53
C GLY A 61 -12.26 4.22 2.09
N PHE A 62 -11.44 3.18 2.31
CA PHE A 62 -10.05 3.37 2.75
C PHE A 62 -9.12 3.85 1.62
N MET A 63 -9.56 3.78 0.36
CA MET A 63 -8.83 4.33 -0.78
C MET A 63 -9.29 5.74 -1.14
N GLU A 64 -10.25 6.32 -0.41
CA GLU A 64 -10.65 7.71 -0.62
C GLU A 64 -9.55 8.68 -0.14
N ALA A 65 -9.41 9.81 -0.82
CA ALA A 65 -8.36 10.78 -0.54
C ALA A 65 -8.33 11.26 0.92
N GLY A 66 -9.51 11.41 1.55
CA GLY A 66 -9.60 11.78 2.97
C GLY A 66 -9.03 10.71 3.90
N ALA A 67 -9.36 9.44 3.67
CA ALA A 67 -8.85 8.32 4.47
C ALA A 67 -7.33 8.15 4.29
N LEU A 68 -6.83 8.28 3.05
CA LEU A 68 -5.40 8.21 2.76
C LEU A 68 -4.62 9.35 3.41
N ARG A 69 -5.10 10.60 3.34
CA ARG A 69 -4.47 11.74 4.02
C ARG A 69 -4.46 11.57 5.54
N ASN A 70 -5.54 11.05 6.12
CA ASN A 70 -5.56 10.73 7.55
C ASN A 70 -4.54 9.65 7.90
N ALA A 71 -4.33 8.66 7.05
CA ALA A 71 -3.32 7.63 7.28
C ALA A 71 -1.88 8.15 7.15
N ILE A 72 -1.64 9.16 6.31
CA ILE A 72 -0.35 9.87 6.21
C ILE A 72 -0.03 10.61 7.51
N ALA A 73 -1.04 11.21 8.15
CA ALA A 73 -0.90 12.04 9.34
C ALA A 73 -1.00 11.26 10.68
N TYR A 74 -1.19 9.95 10.65
CA TYR A 74 -1.38 9.07 11.82
C TYR A 74 -0.05 8.69 12.48
#